data_AF-A0A382IEH0-F1
#
_entry.id   AF-A0A382IEH0-F1
#
_cell.length_a   1.000
_cell.length_b   1.000
_cell.length_c   1.000
_cell.angle_alpha   90.00
_cell.angle_beta   90.00
_cell.angle_gamma   90.00
#
_symmetry.space_group_name_H-M   'P 1'
#
loop_
_entity.id
_entity.type
_entity.pdbx_description
1 polymer ?
#
loop_
_entity_poly.entity_id
_entity_poly.type
_entity_poly.pdbx_seq_one_letter_code
_entity_poly.pdbx_strand_id
1 'polypeptide(L)'
;MAFIHDEFLLNNEPARRLYHDYAVGEPILDYHNHLPPGEIAENRQFANLGEMWLEGDHYKWRAMRANGEPEEVITGNASAKDKYLAWARTVPHTLCNPLYHWTHLELSRHFGIDTLLSEETAEEIWETANERLAQPGLSVHGILKQFDVRALCTTDDPTESLAHHEAIAGLGIRTKVYPTFRPDKAWSVDQPEDFNAWADKLAATANGDTSTL
;
A
#
# COMPACT_ATOMS: atom_id res chain seq x y z
N MET A 1 -12.93 -18.96 17.81
CA MET A 1 -13.36 -17.68 17.21
C MET A 1 -12.15 -17.14 16.46
N ALA A 2 -12.32 -16.69 15.22
CA ALA A 2 -11.23 -16.09 14.46
C ALA A 2 -10.71 -14.83 15.19
N PHE A 3 -9.41 -14.52 15.04
CA PHE A 3 -8.80 -13.35 15.66
C PHE A 3 -9.39 -12.05 15.09
N ILE A 4 -9.52 -11.98 13.77
CA ILE A 4 -10.32 -10.98 13.08
C ILE A 4 -11.73 -11.54 12.91
N HIS A 5 -12.72 -10.81 13.39
CA HIS A 5 -14.14 -11.15 13.28
C HIS A 5 -14.95 -9.86 13.10
N ASP A 6 -16.26 -9.99 12.81
CA ASP A 6 -17.10 -8.83 12.48
C ASP A 6 -17.17 -7.76 13.59
N GLU A 7 -17.00 -8.18 14.84
CA GLU A 7 -16.97 -7.30 16.02
C GLU A 7 -15.55 -6.90 16.47
N PHE A 8 -14.53 -7.11 15.64
CA PHE A 8 -13.15 -6.77 15.98
C PHE A 8 -13.03 -5.27 16.35
N LEU A 9 -12.51 -4.99 17.55
CA LEU A 9 -12.44 -3.66 18.19
C LEU A 9 -13.79 -3.04 18.62
N LEU A 10 -14.93 -3.73 18.44
CA LEU A 10 -16.26 -3.24 18.79
C LEU A 10 -16.70 -3.72 20.18
N ASN A 11 -16.21 -3.03 21.21
CA ASN A 11 -16.31 -3.46 22.61
C ASN A 11 -17.67 -3.21 23.30
N ASN A 12 -18.68 -2.65 22.62
CA ASN A 12 -20.00 -2.40 23.18
C ASN A 12 -21.11 -2.31 22.11
N GLU A 13 -22.37 -2.41 22.53
CA GLU A 13 -23.54 -2.38 21.64
C GLU A 13 -23.63 -1.08 20.80
N PRO A 14 -23.41 0.13 21.35
CA PRO A 14 -23.36 1.34 20.53
C PRO A 14 -22.31 1.28 19.42
N ALA A 15 -21.09 0.79 19.70
CA ALA A 15 -20.02 0.68 18.71
C ALA A 15 -20.40 -0.29 17.58
N ARG A 16 -20.99 -1.44 17.92
CA ARG A 16 -21.48 -2.43 16.94
C ARG A 16 -22.54 -1.82 16.04
N ARG A 17 -23.55 -1.17 16.63
CA ARG A 17 -24.62 -0.51 15.89
C ARG A 17 -24.07 0.58 14.95
N LEU A 18 -23.22 1.47 15.46
CA LEU A 18 -22.65 2.55 14.64
C LEU A 18 -21.82 2.04 13.47
N TYR A 19 -21.04 0.98 13.68
CA TYR A 19 -20.22 0.41 12.62
C TYR A 19 -21.06 -0.36 11.59
N HIS A 20 -21.88 -1.31 12.03
CA HIS A 20 -22.62 -2.20 11.13
C HIS A 20 -23.79 -1.52 10.40
N ASP A 21 -24.52 -0.62 11.08
CA ASP A 21 -25.70 0.01 10.47
C ASP A 21 -25.34 1.21 9.59
N TYR A 22 -24.18 1.84 9.83
CA TYR A 22 -23.81 3.10 9.18
C TYR A 22 -22.43 3.04 8.53
N ALA A 23 -21.36 2.76 9.28
CA ALA A 23 -20.00 2.99 8.77
C ALA A 23 -19.53 1.97 7.71
N VAL A 24 -19.85 0.68 7.85
CA VAL A 24 -19.27 -0.39 7.03
C VAL A 24 -19.68 -0.32 5.55
N GLY A 25 -20.82 0.29 5.25
CA GLY A 25 -21.33 0.45 3.89
C GLY A 25 -20.89 1.75 3.19
N GLU A 26 -20.21 2.65 3.90
CA GLU A 26 -19.74 3.90 3.32
C GLU A 26 -18.56 3.68 2.38
N PRO A 27 -18.46 4.46 1.28
CA PRO A 27 -17.32 4.39 0.39
C PRO A 27 -16.04 4.95 1.03
N ILE A 28 -14.89 4.54 0.48
CA ILE A 28 -13.60 5.10 0.88
C ILE A 28 -13.28 6.32 0.01
N LEU A 29 -12.92 7.41 0.68
CA LEU A 29 -12.30 8.61 0.11
C LEU A 29 -10.89 8.74 0.68
N ASP A 30 -9.92 8.18 -0.02
CA ASP A 30 -8.53 8.13 0.43
C ASP A 30 -7.76 9.37 -0.04
N TYR A 31 -8.07 10.50 0.59
CA TYR A 31 -7.67 11.84 0.14
C TYR A 31 -6.16 12.12 0.23
N HIS A 32 -5.34 11.18 0.69
CA HIS A 32 -3.88 11.28 0.67
C HIS A 32 -3.23 9.90 0.79
N ASN A 33 -2.50 9.48 -0.25
CA ASN A 33 -1.70 8.27 -0.22
C ASN A 33 -0.45 8.37 -1.12
N HIS A 34 0.27 7.25 -1.16
CA HIS A 34 1.50 7.04 -1.90
C HIS A 34 1.38 5.91 -2.93
N LEU A 35 0.16 5.58 -3.37
CA LEU A 35 -0.02 4.55 -4.39
C LEU A 35 0.65 4.97 -5.70
N PRO A 36 1.41 4.08 -6.36
CA PRO A 36 2.05 4.38 -7.62
C PRO A 36 1.00 4.52 -8.75
N PRO A 37 0.85 5.70 -9.37
CA PRO A 37 -0.16 5.92 -10.42
C PRO A 37 0.02 4.98 -11.62
N GLY A 38 1.26 4.60 -11.95
CA GLY A 38 1.56 3.66 -13.03
C GLY A 38 0.88 2.31 -12.86
N GLU A 39 0.91 1.74 -11.65
CA GLU A 39 0.27 0.45 -11.36
C GLU A 39 -1.26 0.52 -11.45
N ILE A 40 -1.83 1.68 -11.11
CA ILE A 40 -3.26 1.94 -11.31
C ILE A 40 -3.57 2.06 -12.80
N ALA A 41 -2.75 2.77 -13.58
CA ALA A 41 -2.95 2.91 -15.02
C ALA A 41 -2.87 1.57 -15.76
N GLU A 42 -1.96 0.70 -15.34
CA GLU A 42 -1.70 -0.62 -15.94
C GLU A 42 -2.63 -1.72 -15.42
N ASN A 43 -3.42 -1.43 -14.38
CA ASN A 43 -4.18 -2.43 -13.63
C ASN A 43 -3.30 -3.61 -13.18
N ARG A 44 -2.22 -3.31 -12.45
CA ARG A 44 -1.22 -4.31 -12.06
C ARG A 44 -1.87 -5.54 -11.45
N GLN A 45 -1.40 -6.70 -11.91
CA GLN A 45 -1.69 -8.01 -11.35
C GLN A 45 -0.41 -8.49 -10.67
N PHE A 46 -0.42 -8.57 -9.34
CA PHE A 46 0.75 -8.99 -8.57
C PHE A 46 1.07 -10.48 -8.82
N ALA A 47 2.34 -10.84 -8.95
CA ALA A 47 2.71 -12.23 -9.26
C ALA A 47 2.61 -13.16 -8.04
N ASN A 48 2.78 -12.63 -6.83
CA ASN A 48 2.69 -13.40 -5.58
C ASN A 48 2.44 -12.49 -4.36
N LEU A 49 2.13 -13.11 -3.22
CA LEU A 49 1.86 -12.42 -1.96
C LEU A 49 3.05 -11.60 -1.47
N GLY A 50 4.28 -12.11 -1.64
CA GLY A 50 5.49 -11.40 -1.22
C GLY A 50 5.65 -10.06 -1.95
N GLU A 51 5.40 -10.05 -3.25
CA GLU A 51 5.37 -8.84 -4.08
C GLU A 51 4.33 -7.84 -3.57
N MET A 52 3.08 -8.29 -3.42
CA MET A 52 1.97 -7.43 -2.98
C MET A 52 2.18 -6.87 -1.56
N TRP A 53 2.84 -7.62 -0.66
CA TRP A 53 2.95 -7.25 0.75
C TRP A 53 4.26 -6.59 1.17
N LEU A 54 5.37 -6.85 0.46
CA LEU A 54 6.72 -6.53 0.95
C LEU A 54 7.51 -5.58 0.04
N GLU A 55 7.00 -5.23 -1.15
CA GLU A 55 7.56 -4.12 -1.94
C GLU A 55 7.37 -2.75 -1.28
N GLY A 56 6.41 -2.66 -0.35
CA GLY A 56 6.20 -1.56 0.60
C GLY A 56 5.22 -2.00 1.70
N ASP A 57 4.76 -1.15 2.63
CA ASP A 57 5.42 0.01 3.21
C ASP A 57 6.52 -0.44 4.20
N HIS A 58 7.46 0.47 4.46
CA HIS A 58 8.66 0.26 5.27
C HIS A 58 8.43 -0.18 6.74
N TYR A 59 7.19 -0.24 7.23
CA TYR A 59 6.86 -0.76 8.56
C TYR A 59 7.27 -2.23 8.73
N LYS A 60 6.98 -3.08 7.73
CA LYS A 60 7.34 -4.51 7.78
C LYS A 60 8.86 -4.66 7.80
N TRP A 61 9.57 -3.90 6.95
CA TRP A 61 11.04 -3.89 6.93
C TRP A 61 11.65 -3.49 8.27
N ARG A 62 11.11 -2.43 8.90
CA ARG A 62 11.56 -1.99 10.22
C ARG A 62 11.36 -3.09 11.28
N ALA A 63 10.22 -3.77 11.27
CA ALA A 63 9.94 -4.86 12.20
C ALA A 63 10.87 -6.06 11.95
N MET A 64 11.11 -6.44 10.69
CA MET A 64 12.05 -7.50 10.32
C MET A 64 13.47 -7.19 10.79
N ARG A 65 13.98 -5.96 10.57
CA ARG A 65 15.28 -5.51 11.10
C ARG A 65 15.33 -5.57 12.62
N ALA A 66 14.28 -5.10 13.30
CA ALA A 66 14.19 -5.15 14.76
C ALA A 66 14.15 -6.59 15.30
N ASN A 67 13.60 -7.53 14.52
CA ASN A 67 13.57 -8.96 14.83
C ASN A 67 14.84 -9.72 14.40
N GLY A 68 15.85 -9.01 13.86
CA GLY A 68 17.15 -9.58 13.51
C GLY A 68 17.20 -10.33 12.17
N GLU A 69 16.20 -10.17 11.29
CA GLU A 69 16.27 -10.71 9.93
C GLU A 69 17.37 -10.00 9.12
N PRO A 70 18.15 -10.74 8.29
CA PRO A 70 19.23 -10.14 7.51
C PRO A 70 18.68 -9.23 6.40
N GLU A 71 19.39 -8.15 6.07
CA GLU A 71 18.93 -7.17 5.07
C GLU A 71 18.69 -7.78 3.67
N GLU A 72 19.35 -8.91 3.38
CA GLU A 72 19.17 -9.69 2.15
C GLU A 72 17.72 -10.14 1.92
N VAL A 73 17.00 -10.52 2.99
CA VAL A 73 15.58 -10.93 2.95
C VAL A 73 14.62 -9.77 3.24
N ILE A 74 15.11 -8.54 3.27
CA ILE A 74 14.30 -7.33 3.46
C ILE A 74 14.32 -6.53 2.15
N THR A 75 15.38 -5.77 1.89
CA THR A 75 15.53 -4.97 0.67
C THR A 75 16.53 -5.54 -0.33
N GLY A 76 17.29 -6.58 0.06
CA GLY A 76 18.24 -7.24 -0.83
C GLY A 76 17.61 -8.14 -1.89
N ASN A 77 18.44 -9.00 -2.47
CA ASN A 77 18.12 -9.75 -3.69
C ASN A 77 17.53 -11.15 -3.43
N ALA A 78 17.09 -11.46 -2.21
CA ALA A 78 16.40 -12.72 -1.92
C ALA A 78 15.09 -12.84 -2.73
N SER A 79 14.64 -14.07 -2.94
CA SER A 79 13.38 -14.32 -3.64
C SER A 79 12.18 -13.78 -2.85
N ALA A 80 11.07 -13.45 -3.53
CA ALA A 80 9.86 -12.98 -2.86
C ALA A 80 9.32 -13.98 -1.82
N LYS A 81 9.51 -15.29 -2.07
CA LYS A 81 9.17 -16.36 -1.12
C LYS A 81 10.03 -16.29 0.13
N ASP A 82 11.35 -16.15 0.00
CA ASP A 82 12.26 -16.09 1.14
C ASP A 82 11.99 -14.85 2.01
N LYS A 83 11.71 -13.70 1.37
CA LYS A 83 11.29 -12.47 2.07
C LYS A 83 9.98 -12.67 2.83
N TYR A 84 9.01 -13.34 2.22
CA TYR A 84 7.75 -13.68 2.86
C TYR A 84 7.93 -14.64 4.05
N LEU A 85 8.75 -15.68 3.92
CA LEU A 85 9.02 -16.61 5.01
C LEU A 85 9.72 -15.90 6.19
N ALA A 86 10.62 -14.96 5.91
CA ALA A 86 11.21 -14.09 6.93
C ALA A 86 10.18 -13.18 7.61
N TRP A 87 9.23 -12.64 6.85
CA TRP A 87 8.12 -11.90 7.42
C TRP A 87 7.23 -12.79 8.31
N ALA A 88 6.92 -14.00 7.87
CA ALA A 88 6.11 -14.96 8.63
C ALA A 88 6.75 -15.37 9.96
N ARG A 89 8.09 -15.54 10.00
CA ARG A 89 8.84 -15.72 11.27
C ARG A 89 8.77 -14.49 12.17
N THR A 90 8.70 -13.29 11.58
CA THR A 90 8.66 -12.03 12.33
C THR A 90 7.29 -11.77 12.96
N VAL A 91 6.19 -12.12 12.28
CA VAL A 91 4.81 -11.77 12.70
C VAL A 91 4.48 -12.17 14.15
N PRO A 92 4.79 -13.37 14.66
CA PRO A 92 4.56 -13.73 16.05
C PRO A 92 5.22 -12.80 17.08
N HIS A 93 6.31 -12.12 16.71
CA HIS A 93 7.02 -11.16 17.55
C HIS A 93 6.46 -9.73 17.45
N THR A 94 5.40 -9.52 16.67
CA THR A 94 4.75 -8.21 16.48
C THR A 94 3.49 -8.05 17.32
N LEU A 95 3.22 -8.92 18.30
CA LEU A 95 2.10 -8.73 19.23
C LEU A 95 2.14 -7.33 19.88
N CYS A 96 0.97 -6.71 20.01
CA CYS A 96 0.78 -5.32 20.42
C CYS A 96 1.31 -4.26 19.45
N ASN A 97 1.98 -4.63 18.36
CA ASN A 97 2.26 -3.74 17.23
C ASN A 97 1.08 -3.78 16.25
N PRO A 98 0.68 -2.65 15.63
CA PRO A 98 -0.39 -2.63 14.63
C PRO A 98 -0.14 -3.58 13.44
N LEU A 99 1.12 -3.91 13.14
CA LEU A 99 1.47 -4.91 12.12
C LEU A 99 0.78 -6.26 12.34
N TYR A 100 0.56 -6.67 13.59
CA TYR A 100 -0.18 -7.90 13.88
C TYR A 100 -1.65 -7.78 13.49
N HIS A 101 -2.27 -6.61 13.68
CA HIS A 101 -3.65 -6.39 13.23
C HIS A 101 -3.74 -6.31 11.71
N TRP A 102 -2.87 -5.52 11.07
CA TRP A 102 -2.88 -5.31 9.62
C TRP A 102 -2.69 -6.62 8.86
N THR A 103 -1.70 -7.44 9.26
CA THR A 103 -1.43 -8.76 8.65
C THR A 103 -2.70 -9.61 8.60
N HIS A 104 -3.39 -9.76 9.73
CA HIS A 104 -4.56 -10.65 9.81
C HIS A 104 -5.83 -10.02 9.22
N LEU A 105 -5.96 -8.69 9.27
CA LEU A 105 -7.05 -7.98 8.56
C LEU A 105 -6.92 -8.14 7.06
N GLU A 106 -5.70 -8.02 6.53
CA GLU A 106 -5.41 -8.16 5.11
C GLU A 106 -5.68 -9.61 4.64
N LEU A 107 -5.20 -10.61 5.39
CA LEU A 107 -5.48 -12.03 5.12
C LEU A 107 -6.98 -12.34 5.11
N SER A 108 -7.73 -11.85 6.10
CA SER A 108 -9.16 -12.13 6.20
C SER A 108 -9.95 -11.41 5.10
N ARG A 109 -9.69 -10.12 4.83
CA ARG A 109 -10.51 -9.31 3.91
C ARG A 109 -10.19 -9.50 2.43
N HIS A 110 -8.92 -9.64 2.07
CA HIS A 110 -8.54 -9.86 0.66
C HIS A 110 -8.60 -11.34 0.31
N PHE A 111 -8.12 -12.18 1.23
CA PHE A 111 -7.87 -13.59 0.95
C PHE A 111 -8.77 -14.54 1.72
N GLY A 112 -9.73 -14.09 2.55
CA GLY A 112 -10.61 -14.98 3.33
C GLY A 112 -9.84 -16.05 4.11
N ILE A 113 -8.65 -15.70 4.62
CA ILE A 113 -7.78 -16.55 5.43
C ILE A 113 -7.87 -16.04 6.88
N ASP A 114 -8.41 -16.86 7.78
CA ASP A 114 -8.51 -16.54 9.21
C ASP A 114 -7.38 -17.19 10.04
N THR A 115 -6.55 -18.01 9.40
CA THR A 115 -5.36 -18.64 10.00
C THR A 115 -4.34 -17.57 10.38
N LEU A 116 -3.83 -17.62 11.63
CA LEU A 116 -2.79 -16.72 12.08
C LEU A 116 -1.47 -17.01 11.36
N LEU A 117 -0.77 -15.97 10.93
CA LEU A 117 0.51 -16.10 10.24
C LEU A 117 1.64 -16.38 11.24
N SER A 118 2.33 -17.50 11.02
CA SER A 118 3.54 -17.92 11.73
C SER A 118 4.42 -18.72 10.79
N GLU A 119 5.60 -19.14 11.23
CA GLU A 119 6.48 -20.04 10.46
C GLU A 119 5.78 -21.36 10.10
N GLU A 120 4.92 -21.88 10.98
CA GLU A 120 4.22 -23.16 10.78
C GLU A 120 3.10 -23.06 9.72
N THR A 121 2.47 -21.89 9.59
CA THR A 121 1.32 -21.67 8.68
C THR A 121 1.70 -20.94 7.40
N ALA A 122 2.94 -20.44 7.30
CA ALA A 122 3.40 -19.59 6.21
C ALA A 122 3.21 -20.24 4.83
N GLU A 123 3.54 -21.53 4.70
CA GLU A 123 3.46 -22.26 3.44
C GLU A 123 2.02 -22.36 2.94
N GLU A 124 1.09 -22.80 3.79
CA GLU A 124 -0.33 -22.93 3.43
C GLU A 124 -0.95 -21.58 3.05
N ILE A 125 -0.62 -20.52 3.82
CA ILE A 125 -1.11 -19.16 3.57
C ILE A 125 -0.57 -18.65 2.22
N TRP A 126 0.69 -18.90 1.91
CA TRP A 126 1.30 -18.49 0.64
C TRP A 126 0.60 -19.12 -0.56
N GLU A 127 0.40 -20.43 -0.55
CA GLU A 127 -0.27 -21.14 -1.64
C GLU A 127 -1.72 -20.63 -1.80
N THR A 128 -2.47 -20.59 -0.71
CA THR A 128 -3.88 -20.15 -0.72
C THR A 128 -4.03 -18.70 -1.18
N ALA A 129 -3.15 -17.81 -0.70
CA ALA A 129 -3.19 -16.40 -1.08
C ALA A 129 -2.82 -16.21 -2.55
N ASN A 130 -1.82 -16.92 -3.07
CA ASN A 130 -1.41 -16.82 -4.47
C ASN A 130 -2.46 -17.36 -5.44
N GLU A 131 -3.13 -18.47 -5.10
CA GLU A 131 -4.26 -18.98 -5.88
C GLU A 131 -5.38 -17.95 -6.01
N ARG A 132 -5.68 -17.23 -4.92
CA ARG A 132 -6.66 -16.13 -4.92
C ARG A 132 -6.14 -14.91 -5.65
N LEU A 133 -4.87 -14.57 -5.46
CA LEU A 133 -4.23 -13.40 -6.08
C LEU A 133 -4.32 -13.48 -7.59
N ALA A 134 -4.17 -14.66 -8.20
CA ALA A 134 -4.31 -14.87 -9.63
C ALA A 134 -5.71 -14.54 -10.21
N GLN A 135 -6.73 -14.36 -9.35
CA GLN A 135 -8.07 -13.97 -9.79
C GLN A 135 -8.13 -12.48 -10.13
N PRO A 136 -8.89 -12.07 -11.18
CA PRO A 136 -8.99 -10.67 -11.57
C PRO A 136 -9.50 -9.71 -10.47
N GLY A 137 -10.21 -10.26 -9.48
CA GLY A 137 -10.70 -9.50 -8.31
C GLY A 137 -9.60 -8.92 -7.42
N LEU A 138 -8.37 -9.45 -7.49
CA LEU A 138 -7.22 -8.96 -6.73
C LEU A 138 -6.16 -8.26 -7.61
N SER A 139 -6.55 -7.83 -8.83
CA SER A 139 -5.83 -6.76 -9.54
C SER A 139 -6.02 -5.41 -8.83
N VAL A 140 -5.20 -4.40 -9.16
CA VAL A 140 -5.34 -3.05 -8.58
C VAL A 140 -6.77 -2.51 -8.72
N HIS A 141 -7.38 -2.60 -9.91
CA HIS A 141 -8.78 -2.16 -10.11
C HIS A 141 -9.78 -3.04 -9.38
N GLY A 142 -9.50 -4.35 -9.29
CA GLY A 142 -10.30 -5.30 -8.52
C GLY A 142 -10.38 -4.92 -7.05
N ILE A 143 -9.23 -4.62 -6.43
CA ILE A 143 -9.11 -4.19 -5.03
C ILE A 143 -9.83 -2.86 -4.83
N LEU A 144 -9.55 -1.84 -5.66
CA LEU A 144 -10.22 -0.54 -5.56
C LEU A 144 -11.75 -0.67 -5.62
N LYS A 145 -12.27 -1.56 -6.46
CA LYS A 145 -13.70 -1.86 -6.56
C LYS A 145 -14.21 -2.64 -5.35
N GLN A 146 -13.46 -3.63 -4.85
CA GLN A 146 -13.85 -4.45 -3.70
C GLN A 146 -14.08 -3.60 -2.45
N PHE A 147 -13.25 -2.58 -2.21
CA PHE A 147 -13.34 -1.71 -1.04
C PHE A 147 -14.14 -0.41 -1.27
N ASP A 148 -14.91 -0.33 -2.36
CA ASP A 148 -15.63 0.87 -2.79
C ASP A 148 -14.82 2.17 -2.67
N VAL A 149 -13.57 2.16 -3.16
CA VAL A 149 -12.74 3.37 -3.21
C VAL A 149 -13.28 4.28 -4.30
N ARG A 150 -13.90 5.40 -3.91
CA ARG A 150 -14.54 6.34 -4.85
C ARG A 150 -13.59 7.42 -5.34
N ALA A 151 -12.71 7.87 -4.47
CA ALA A 151 -11.68 8.84 -4.80
C ALA A 151 -10.44 8.52 -3.99
N LEU A 152 -9.28 8.74 -4.60
CA LEU A 152 -8.01 8.71 -3.94
C LEU A 152 -7.12 9.84 -4.47
N CYS A 153 -6.21 10.32 -3.63
CA CYS A 153 -5.28 11.37 -4.02
C CYS A 153 -3.83 10.90 -3.81
N THR A 154 -3.09 10.76 -4.90
CA THR A 154 -1.67 10.41 -4.86
C THR A 154 -0.84 11.63 -4.46
N THR A 155 0.45 11.39 -4.23
CA THR A 155 1.38 12.43 -3.80
C THR A 155 2.44 12.64 -4.86
N ASP A 156 2.44 13.81 -5.49
CA ASP A 156 3.13 14.04 -6.76
C ASP A 156 4.06 15.27 -6.67
N ASP A 157 5.29 15.10 -7.10
CA ASP A 157 6.27 16.20 -7.20
C ASP A 157 5.93 17.06 -8.42
N PRO A 158 5.94 18.41 -8.31
CA PRO A 158 5.56 19.31 -9.39
C PRO A 158 6.45 19.23 -10.64
N THR A 159 7.60 18.58 -10.54
CA THR A 159 8.51 18.39 -11.66
C THR A 159 8.20 17.14 -12.48
N GLU A 160 7.36 16.23 -11.97
CA GLU A 160 7.02 14.97 -12.62
C GLU A 160 5.81 15.09 -13.55
N SER A 161 5.76 14.21 -14.55
CA SER A 161 4.63 14.14 -15.48
C SER A 161 3.42 13.49 -14.83
N LEU A 162 2.23 14.02 -15.14
CA LEU A 162 0.94 13.47 -14.71
C LEU A 162 0.30 12.55 -15.77
N ALA A 163 1.08 12.05 -16.74
CA ALA A 163 0.58 11.22 -17.84
C ALA A 163 -0.20 9.97 -17.37
N HIS A 164 0.19 9.38 -16.24
CA HIS A 164 -0.56 8.26 -15.66
C HIS A 164 -1.94 8.68 -15.16
N HIS A 165 -2.08 9.85 -14.52
CA HIS A 165 -3.39 10.37 -14.10
C HIS A 165 -4.28 10.67 -15.29
N GLU A 166 -3.73 11.25 -16.36
CA GLU A 166 -4.44 11.49 -17.62
C GLU A 166 -4.94 10.17 -18.23
N ALA A 167 -4.09 9.15 -18.27
CA ALA A 167 -4.46 7.82 -18.74
C ALA A 167 -5.59 7.22 -17.88
N ILE A 168 -5.46 7.28 -16.55
CA ILE A 168 -6.47 6.78 -15.61
C ILE A 168 -7.81 7.49 -15.78
N ALA A 169 -7.81 8.80 -15.99
CA ALA A 169 -9.03 9.58 -16.25
C ALA A 169 -9.80 9.06 -17.48
N GLY A 170 -9.10 8.44 -18.44
CA GLY A 170 -9.66 7.79 -19.62
C GLY A 170 -10.14 6.33 -19.43
N LEU A 171 -9.74 5.63 -18.37
CA LEU A 171 -10.00 4.18 -18.19
C LEU A 171 -11.45 3.82 -17.83
N GLY A 172 -12.33 4.81 -17.58
CA GLY A 172 -13.73 4.56 -17.26
C GLY A 172 -13.97 3.82 -15.93
N ILE A 173 -12.94 3.65 -15.10
CA ILE A 173 -13.06 3.05 -13.77
C ILE A 173 -13.86 3.96 -12.82
N ARG A 174 -14.49 3.34 -11.81
CA ARG A 174 -15.33 4.04 -10.82
C ARG A 174 -14.52 4.97 -9.93
N THR A 175 -13.33 4.53 -9.52
CA THR A 175 -12.43 5.28 -8.64
C THR A 175 -11.85 6.49 -9.38
N LYS A 176 -11.91 7.65 -8.75
CA LYS A 176 -11.24 8.86 -9.24
C LYS A 176 -9.86 8.98 -8.62
N VAL A 177 -8.85 9.24 -9.45
CA VAL A 177 -7.45 9.35 -9.01
C VAL A 177 -7.00 10.78 -9.28
N TYR A 178 -6.71 11.51 -8.22
CA TYR A 178 -6.31 12.91 -8.29
C TYR A 178 -4.84 13.06 -7.86
N PRO A 179 -4.03 13.87 -8.56
CA PRO A 179 -2.70 14.19 -8.09
C PRO A 179 -2.76 15.24 -6.97
N THR A 180 -1.81 15.19 -6.03
CA THR A 180 -1.67 16.20 -4.97
C THR A 180 -0.27 16.80 -5.00
N PHE A 181 -0.19 18.13 -5.00
CA PHE A 181 1.05 18.89 -5.13
C PHE A 181 1.95 18.75 -3.88
N ARG A 182 3.12 18.14 -4.04
CA ARG A 182 4.14 17.99 -2.97
C ARG A 182 5.51 18.56 -3.39
N PRO A 183 5.77 19.84 -3.11
CA PRO A 183 7.00 20.52 -3.53
C PRO A 183 8.10 20.41 -2.46
N ASP A 184 8.28 19.25 -1.81
CA ASP A 184 9.18 19.13 -0.66
C ASP A 184 10.62 19.56 -1.00
N LYS A 185 11.10 19.20 -2.21
CA LYS A 185 12.45 19.54 -2.69
C LYS A 185 12.67 21.04 -2.88
N ALA A 186 11.61 21.85 -2.98
CA ALA A 186 11.71 23.31 -3.01
C ALA A 186 12.30 23.88 -1.72
N TRP A 187 12.20 23.14 -0.61
CA TRP A 187 12.68 23.55 0.71
C TRP A 187 14.13 23.15 0.99
N SER A 188 14.73 22.29 0.16
CA SER A 188 16.10 21.78 0.34
C SER A 188 17.19 22.77 -0.07
N VAL A 189 16.97 24.07 0.14
CA VAL A 189 17.90 25.16 -0.25
C VAL A 189 19.26 25.08 0.46
N ASP A 190 19.31 24.38 1.59
CA ASP A 190 20.53 24.04 2.34
C ASP A 190 21.36 22.92 1.68
N GLN A 191 20.81 22.27 0.65
CA GLN A 191 21.43 21.24 -0.18
C GLN A 191 21.48 21.73 -1.65
N PRO A 192 22.42 22.61 -2.01
CA PRO A 192 22.40 23.32 -3.29
C PRO A 192 22.46 22.41 -4.52
N GLU A 193 23.15 21.27 -4.44
CA GLU A 193 23.23 20.33 -5.56
C GLU A 193 21.86 19.73 -5.91
N ASP A 194 21.14 19.22 -4.89
CA ASP A 194 19.81 18.64 -5.04
C ASP A 194 18.77 19.70 -5.41
N PHE A 195 18.83 20.86 -4.76
CA PHE A 195 17.92 21.98 -5.04
C PHE A 195 18.07 22.50 -6.46
N ASN A 196 19.31 22.76 -6.92
CA ASN A 196 19.55 23.28 -8.27
C ASN A 196 19.10 22.27 -9.32
N ALA A 197 19.39 20.98 -9.14
CA ALA A 197 18.94 19.93 -10.05
C ALA A 197 17.42 19.85 -10.14
N TRP A 198 16.72 19.99 -9.00
CA TRP A 198 15.25 20.04 -8.98
C TRP A 198 14.70 21.33 -9.61
N ALA A 199 15.31 22.48 -9.34
CA ALA A 199 14.90 23.77 -9.92
C ALA A 199 15.07 23.79 -11.44
N ASP A 200 16.17 23.25 -11.98
CA ASP A 200 16.37 23.08 -13.42
C ASP A 200 15.29 22.19 -14.04
N LYS A 201 14.92 21.10 -13.36
CA LYS A 201 13.82 20.23 -13.79
C LYS A 201 12.47 20.97 -13.76
N LEU A 202 12.22 21.76 -12.72
CA LEU A 202 11.02 22.59 -12.60
C LEU A 202 10.94 23.63 -13.72
N ALA A 203 12.03 24.32 -14.03
CA ALA A 203 12.13 25.27 -15.14
C ALA A 203 11.74 24.62 -16.47
N ALA A 204 12.25 23.42 -16.73
CA ALA A 204 11.90 22.64 -17.92
C ALA A 204 10.42 22.24 -17.95
N THR A 205 9.87 21.71 -16.85
CA THR A 205 8.48 21.26 -16.77
C THR A 205 7.48 22.42 -16.86
N ALA A 206 7.79 23.56 -16.23
CA ALA A 206 6.94 24.75 -16.24
C ALA A 206 7.15 25.64 -17.48
N ASN A 207 8.16 25.35 -18.31
CA ASN A 207 8.62 26.22 -19.39
C ASN A 207 8.87 27.66 -18.89
N GLY A 208 9.60 27.78 -17.77
CA GLY A 208 9.84 29.03 -17.05
C GLY A 208 11.30 29.20 -16.62
N ASP A 209 11.59 30.31 -15.94
CA ASP A 209 12.91 30.64 -15.37
C ASP A 209 12.85 30.48 -13.85
N THR A 210 13.83 29.78 -13.28
CA THR A 210 13.99 29.56 -11.83
C THR A 210 15.27 30.17 -11.28
N SER A 211 15.97 31.00 -12.07
CA SER A 211 17.20 31.69 -11.64
C SER A 211 16.96 32.88 -10.70
N THR A 212 15.70 33.32 -10.58
CA THR A 212 15.25 34.34 -9.63
C THR A 212 14.05 33.85 -8.82
N LEU A 213 13.79 34.48 -7.67
CA LEU A 213 12.56 34.32 -6.90
C LEU A 213 11.32 34.81 -7.66
#